data_AF-A0A661YGJ8-F1
#
_entry.id   AF-A0A661YGJ8-F1
#
_cell.length_a   1.000
_cell.length_b   1.000
_cell.length_c   1.000
_cell.angle_alpha   90.00
_cell.angle_beta   90.00
_cell.angle_gamma   90.00
#
_symmetry.space_group_name_H-M   'P 1'
#
loop_
_entity.id
_entity.type
_entity.pdbx_description
1 polymer ?
#
loop_
_entity_poly.entity_id
_entity_poly.type
_entity_poly.pdbx_seq_one_letter_code
_entity_poly.pdbx_strand_id
1 'polypeptide(L)'
;MKEDVYLISPEKLTFKAIFDILKKNKRIRLSDVAIEKIQKCRTYLDDKIKNQDEPIYGINTGFGALYNKNISREDLGRLQENLVKSHACGTGDKVPEKIVKLMILLKIQSLSYGHSGVQLSTVQRLVDLFNEDIIPVVYEQGSLGASGDLS
;
A
#
# COMPACT_ATOMS: atom_id res chain seq x y z
N MET A 1 -28.44 -8.61 -12.05
CA MET A 1 -27.26 -8.55 -12.95
C MET A 1 -26.04 -8.90 -12.10
N LYS A 2 -25.19 -9.85 -12.50
CA LYS A 2 -23.93 -10.08 -11.77
C LYS A 2 -23.04 -8.86 -12.02
N GLU A 3 -22.65 -8.15 -10.96
CA GLU A 3 -21.64 -7.10 -11.07
C GLU A 3 -20.36 -7.68 -11.68
N ASP A 4 -19.85 -7.04 -12.73
CA ASP A 4 -18.60 -7.42 -13.39
C ASP A 4 -17.41 -6.97 -12.52
N VAL A 5 -17.18 -7.71 -11.43
CA VAL A 5 -16.13 -7.45 -10.45
C VAL A 5 -14.87 -8.22 -10.82
N TYR A 6 -13.74 -7.51 -10.90
CA TYR A 6 -12.43 -8.14 -11.07
C TYR A 6 -11.88 -8.60 -9.71
N LEU A 7 -11.47 -9.87 -9.63
CA LEU A 7 -10.84 -10.42 -8.42
C LEU A 7 -9.33 -10.19 -8.47
N ILE A 8 -8.83 -9.38 -7.54
CA ILE A 8 -7.40 -9.19 -7.31
C ILE A 8 -6.86 -10.43 -6.59
N SER A 9 -6.08 -11.23 -7.29
CA SER A 9 -5.39 -12.40 -6.76
C SER A 9 -3.88 -12.15 -6.63
N PRO A 10 -3.13 -13.05 -5.98
CA PRO A 10 -1.67 -12.99 -5.95
C PRO A 10 -0.99 -13.37 -7.28
N GLU A 11 -1.75 -13.56 -8.37
CA GLU A 11 -1.20 -13.81 -9.69
C GLU A 11 -0.76 -12.51 -10.37
N LYS A 12 0.11 -12.61 -11.37
CA LYS A 12 0.59 -11.43 -12.09
C LYS A 12 -0.54 -10.77 -12.86
N LEU A 13 -0.76 -9.49 -12.58
CA LEU A 13 -1.69 -8.66 -13.33
C LEU A 13 -1.14 -8.39 -14.74
N THR A 14 -1.95 -8.68 -15.77
CA THR A 14 -1.55 -8.45 -17.17
C THR A 14 -1.93 -7.04 -17.64
N PHE A 15 -1.22 -6.49 -18.61
CA PHE A 15 -1.58 -5.21 -19.23
C PHE A 15 -3.01 -5.22 -19.80
N LYS A 16 -3.45 -6.35 -20.37
CA LYS A 16 -4.83 -6.51 -20.84
C LYS A 16 -5.84 -6.38 -19.70
N ALA A 17 -5.59 -7.04 -18.57
CA ALA A 17 -6.46 -6.94 -17.40
C ALA A 17 -6.49 -5.50 -16.85
N ILE A 18 -5.34 -4.84 -16.72
CA ILE A 18 -5.26 -3.42 -16.31
C ILE A 18 -6.11 -2.55 -17.23
N PHE A 19 -5.93 -2.70 -18.54
CA PHE A 19 -6.67 -1.93 -19.53
C PHE A 19 -8.17 -2.20 -19.46
N ASP A 20 -8.58 -3.46 -19.34
CA ASP A 20 -9.99 -3.84 -19.20
C ASP A 20 -10.62 -3.27 -17.92
N ILE A 21 -9.92 -3.33 -16.79
CA ILE A 21 -10.38 -2.79 -15.50
C ILE A 21 -10.61 -1.29 -15.62
N LEU A 22 -9.62 -0.54 -16.10
CA LEU A 22 -9.68 0.92 -16.17
C LEU A 22 -10.67 1.41 -17.24
N LYS A 23 -10.66 0.80 -18.44
CA LYS A 23 -11.52 1.23 -19.55
C LYS A 23 -13.00 0.97 -19.30
N LYS A 24 -13.33 -0.13 -18.61
CA LYS A 24 -14.71 -0.51 -18.30
C LYS A 24 -15.17 -0.02 -16.93
N ASN A 25 -14.33 0.74 -16.22
CA ASN A 25 -14.53 1.14 -14.83
C ASN A 25 -14.99 -0.03 -13.93
N LYS A 26 -14.34 -1.19 -14.05
CA LYS A 26 -14.73 -2.37 -13.28
C LYS A 26 -14.47 -2.15 -11.81
N ARG A 27 -15.42 -2.55 -10.97
CA ARG A 27 -15.16 -2.71 -9.53
C ARG A 27 -14.15 -3.83 -9.32
N ILE A 28 -13.36 -3.72 -8.26
CA ILE A 28 -12.39 -4.73 -7.85
C ILE A 28 -12.70 -5.24 -6.44
N ARG A 29 -12.30 -6.47 -6.16
CA ARG A 29 -12.34 -7.07 -4.82
C ARG A 29 -11.12 -7.97 -4.62
N LEU A 30 -10.60 -8.06 -3.40
CA LEU A 30 -9.57 -9.05 -3.07
C LEU A 30 -10.15 -10.47 -3.19
N SER A 31 -9.37 -11.41 -3.73
CA SER A 31 -9.72 -12.82 -3.67
C SER A 31 -9.49 -13.38 -2.27
N ASP A 32 -10.15 -14.49 -1.92
CA ASP A 32 -9.98 -15.15 -0.62
C ASP A 32 -8.51 -15.54 -0.37
N VAL A 33 -7.81 -15.98 -1.43
CA VAL A 33 -6.37 -16.30 -1.37
C VAL A 33 -5.52 -15.07 -1.06
N ALA A 34 -5.84 -13.89 -1.63
CA ALA A 34 -5.13 -12.66 -1.33
C ALA A 34 -5.37 -12.23 0.13
N ILE A 35 -6.62 -12.32 0.60
CA ILE A 35 -7.00 -12.02 1.99
C ILE A 35 -6.21 -12.91 2.96
N GLU A 36 -6.19 -14.23 2.72
CA GLU A 36 -5.46 -15.19 3.55
C GLU A 36 -3.96 -14.85 3.61
N LYS A 37 -3.33 -14.54 2.47
CA LYS A 37 -1.90 -14.19 2.42
C LYS A 37 -1.59 -12.90 3.18
N ILE A 38 -2.41 -11.86 3.02
CA ILE A 38 -2.24 -10.59 3.74
C ILE A 38 -2.33 -10.84 5.26
N GLN A 39 -3.37 -11.55 5.70
CA GLN A 39 -3.59 -11.85 7.11
C GLN A 39 -2.46 -12.70 7.69
N LYS A 40 -2.03 -13.76 6.98
CA LYS A 40 -0.91 -14.61 7.41
C LYS A 40 0.37 -13.81 7.60
N CYS A 41 0.70 -12.92 6.67
CA CYS A 41 1.88 -12.06 6.78
C CYS A 41 1.77 -11.08 7.95
N ARG A 42 0.58 -10.51 8.17
CA ARG A 42 0.33 -9.62 9.31
C ARG A 42 0.47 -10.34 10.65
N THR A 43 -0.14 -11.51 10.80
CA THR A 43 -0.03 -12.33 12.02
C THR A 43 1.41 -12.70 12.32
N TYR A 44 2.17 -13.13 11.30
CA TYR A 44 3.60 -13.41 11.45
C TYR A 44 4.37 -12.19 11.99
N LEU A 45 4.09 -11.00 11.46
CA LEU A 45 4.74 -9.78 11.91
C LEU A 45 4.34 -9.41 13.35
N ASP A 46 3.05 -9.51 13.68
CA ASP A 46 2.54 -9.26 15.03
C ASP A 46 3.19 -10.18 16.06
N ASP A 47 3.29 -11.47 15.75
CA ASP A 47 3.92 -12.45 16.62
C ASP A 47 5.42 -12.19 16.76
N LYS A 48 6.11 -11.79 15.68
CA LYS A 48 7.53 -11.43 15.74
C LYS A 48 7.77 -10.22 16.64
N ILE A 49 6.95 -9.17 16.48
CA ILE A 49 7.05 -7.96 17.32
C ILE A 49 6.72 -8.26 18.78
N LYS A 50 5.81 -9.19 19.08
CA LYS A 50 5.47 -9.55 20.48
C LYS A 50 6.57 -10.35 21.17
N ASN A 51 7.22 -11.25 20.45
CA ASN A 51 8.11 -12.26 21.04
C ASN A 51 9.60 -11.91 20.96
N GLN A 52 9.99 -10.84 20.24
CA GLN A 52 11.38 -10.46 20.04
C GLN A 52 11.56 -8.93 20.14
N ASP A 53 12.67 -8.52 20.73
CA ASP A 53 13.10 -7.11 20.79
C ASP A 53 14.16 -6.79 19.71
N GLU A 54 14.32 -7.66 18.72
CA GLU A 54 15.22 -7.42 17.60
C GLU A 54 14.81 -6.18 16.80
N PRO A 55 15.77 -5.35 16.35
CA PRO A 55 15.48 -4.24 15.45
C PRO A 55 14.92 -4.72 14.11
N ILE A 56 13.76 -4.21 13.73
CA ILE A 56 13.10 -4.42 12.45
C ILE A 56 12.94 -3.06 11.77
N TYR A 57 13.56 -2.91 10.60
CA TYR A 57 13.60 -1.65 9.85
C TYR A 57 12.20 -1.07 9.61
N GLY A 58 11.98 0.19 10.00
CA GLY A 58 10.73 0.92 9.79
C GLY A 58 9.53 0.41 10.61
N ILE A 59 9.77 -0.51 11.55
CA ILE A 59 8.75 -1.02 12.48
C ILE A 59 9.03 -0.55 13.90
N ASN A 60 10.19 -0.90 14.47
CA ASN A 60 10.64 -0.43 15.78
C ASN A 60 11.99 0.32 15.68
N THR A 61 12.31 0.80 14.48
CA THR A 61 13.48 1.62 14.18
C THR A 61 13.11 2.84 13.36
N GLY A 62 14.00 3.84 13.29
CA GLY A 62 13.86 4.98 12.38
C GLY A 62 14.02 4.60 10.89
N PHE A 63 13.85 5.60 10.02
CA PHE A 63 13.94 5.44 8.56
C PHE A 63 15.21 6.12 8.01
N GLY A 64 15.71 5.64 6.87
CA GLY A 64 16.86 6.24 6.18
C GLY A 64 18.09 6.33 7.08
N ALA A 65 18.65 7.54 7.24
CA ALA A 65 19.82 7.77 8.10
C ALA A 65 19.60 7.40 9.58
N LEU A 66 18.35 7.26 10.02
CA LEU A 66 17.97 6.90 11.39
C LEU A 66 17.67 5.40 11.56
N TYR A 67 18.04 4.55 10.59
CA TYR A 67 17.77 3.10 10.63
C TYR A 67 18.31 2.38 11.89
N ASN A 68 19.33 2.94 12.53
CA ASN A 68 19.97 2.39 13.73
C ASN A 68 19.39 2.94 15.05
N LYS A 69 18.34 3.76 15.00
CA LYS A 69 17.66 4.30 16.17
C LYS A 69 16.46 3.44 16.52
N ASN A 70 16.49 2.80 17.69
CA ASN A 70 15.35 2.07 18.24
C ASN A 70 14.24 3.05 18.68
N ILE A 71 13.00 2.62 18.51
CA ILE A 71 11.79 3.37 18.86
C ILE A 71 10.99 2.54 19.86
N SER A 72 10.48 3.17 20.91
CA SER A 72 9.68 2.49 21.92
C SER A 72 8.32 2.06 21.36
N ARG A 73 7.68 1.08 22.00
CA ARG A 73 6.38 0.54 21.55
C ARG A 73 5.28 1.59 21.57
N GLU A 74 5.33 2.51 22.53
CA GLU A 74 4.37 3.60 22.71
C GLU A 74 4.46 4.63 21.58
N ASP A 75 5.65 4.78 20.99
CA ASP A 75 5.93 5.77 19.95
C ASP A 75 5.71 5.25 18.52
N LEU A 76 5.45 3.95 18.32
CA LEU A 76 5.35 3.36 16.98
C LEU A 76 4.20 3.97 16.16
N GLY A 77 3.05 4.27 16.77
CA GLY A 77 1.95 4.92 16.07
C GLY A 77 2.33 6.31 15.55
N ARG A 78 2.97 7.10 16.42
CA ARG A 78 3.47 8.45 16.11
C ARG A 78 4.58 8.41 15.05
N LEU A 79 5.45 7.41 15.09
CA LEU A 79 6.49 7.18 14.09
C LEU A 79 5.89 7.02 12.68
N GLN A 80 4.86 6.17 12.52
CA GLN A 80 4.22 5.94 11.22
C GLN A 80 3.44 7.18 10.73
N GLU A 81 2.78 7.92 11.63
CA GLU A 81 2.11 9.18 11.27
C GLU A 81 3.12 10.23 10.77
N ASN A 82 4.23 10.40 11.50
CA ASN A 82 5.28 11.33 11.12
C ASN A 82 5.97 10.93 9.81
N LEU A 83 6.12 9.63 9.54
CA LEU A 83 6.64 9.15 8.26
C LEU A 83 5.80 9.70 7.09
N VAL A 84 4.47 9.55 7.15
CA VAL A 84 3.58 10.05 6.09
C VAL A 84 3.69 11.56 5.94
N LYS A 85 3.71 12.31 7.05
CA LYS A 85 3.81 13.77 7.03
C LYS A 85 5.16 14.26 6.49
N SER A 86 6.26 13.65 6.90
CA SER A 86 7.60 14.09 6.49
C SER A 86 7.90 13.79 5.03
N HIS A 87 7.21 12.80 4.45
CA HIS A 87 7.37 12.43 3.05
C HIS A 87 6.29 13.03 2.15
N ALA A 88 5.25 13.69 2.66
CA ALA A 88 4.29 14.43 1.83
C ALA A 88 4.89 15.73 1.27
N CYS A 89 5.92 15.60 0.43
CA CYS A 89 6.73 16.68 -0.10
C CYS A 89 6.60 16.84 -1.62
N GLY A 90 5.63 16.17 -2.24
CA GLY A 90 5.29 16.33 -3.65
C GLY A 90 5.05 17.79 -4.06
N THR A 91 5.53 18.17 -5.25
CA THR A 91 5.43 19.53 -5.80
C THR A 91 5.27 19.54 -7.32
N GLY A 92 5.06 20.72 -7.90
CA GLY A 92 4.80 20.91 -9.32
C GLY A 92 3.35 20.64 -9.68
N ASP A 93 3.14 20.12 -10.89
CA ASP A 93 1.80 19.86 -11.42
C ASP A 93 1.17 18.62 -10.79
N LYS A 94 -0.16 18.54 -10.85
CA LYS A 94 -0.91 17.38 -10.38
C LYS A 94 -0.81 16.25 -11.40
N VAL A 95 -0.50 15.05 -10.92
CA VAL A 95 -0.57 13.83 -11.72
C VAL A 95 -2.01 13.64 -12.21
N PRO A 96 -2.23 13.31 -13.50
CA PRO A 96 -3.55 13.03 -14.02
C PRO A 96 -4.28 11.94 -13.22
N GLU A 97 -5.57 12.17 -12.89
CA GLU A 97 -6.36 11.27 -12.03
C GLU A 97 -6.39 9.82 -12.49
N LYS A 98 -6.42 9.58 -13.81
CA LYS A 98 -6.38 8.23 -14.39
C LYS A 98 -5.08 7.48 -14.07
N ILE A 99 -3.96 8.21 -13.97
CA ILE A 99 -2.67 7.65 -13.58
C ILE A 99 -2.67 7.37 -12.08
N VAL A 100 -3.21 8.27 -11.25
CA VAL A 100 -3.34 8.03 -9.80
C VAL A 100 -4.24 6.82 -9.52
N LYS A 101 -5.35 6.66 -10.25
CA LYS A 101 -6.21 5.48 -10.17
C LYS A 101 -5.45 4.19 -10.50
N LEU A 102 -4.58 4.23 -11.51
CA LEU A 102 -3.66 3.12 -11.83
C LEU A 102 -2.65 2.88 -10.71
N MET A 103 -2.07 3.93 -10.10
CA MET A 103 -1.15 3.80 -8.95
C MET A 103 -1.82 3.07 -7.79
N ILE A 104 -3.08 3.40 -7.47
CA ILE A 104 -3.86 2.71 -6.43
C ILE A 104 -4.06 1.23 -6.79
N LEU A 105 -4.48 0.93 -8.03
CA LEU A 105 -4.65 -0.47 -8.49
C LEU A 105 -3.37 -1.29 -8.36
N LEU A 106 -2.24 -0.73 -8.80
CA LEU A 106 -0.94 -1.40 -8.72
C LEU A 106 -0.47 -1.56 -7.27
N LYS A 107 -0.77 -0.60 -6.40
CA LYS A 107 -0.48 -0.72 -4.96
C LYS A 107 -1.30 -1.84 -4.33
N ILE A 108 -2.60 -1.94 -4.62
CA ILE A 108 -3.47 -3.03 -4.16
C ILE A 108 -2.92 -4.38 -4.63
N GLN A 109 -2.56 -4.49 -5.93
CA GLN A 109 -1.96 -5.69 -6.49
C GLN A 109 -0.64 -6.07 -5.81
N SER A 110 0.21 -5.08 -5.53
CA SER A 110 1.49 -5.35 -4.85
C SER A 110 1.28 -5.85 -3.41
N LEU A 111 0.29 -5.31 -2.69
CA LEU A 111 -0.03 -5.72 -1.32
C LEU A 111 -0.73 -7.10 -1.29
N SER A 112 -1.46 -7.47 -2.35
CA SER A 112 -2.17 -8.75 -2.47
C SER A 112 -1.24 -9.97 -2.48
N TYR A 113 0.04 -9.78 -2.79
CA TYR A 113 1.04 -10.85 -2.71
C TYR A 113 1.31 -11.33 -1.28
N GLY A 114 1.00 -10.51 -0.26
CA GLY A 114 1.11 -10.89 1.15
C GLY A 114 2.55 -10.96 1.67
N HIS A 115 3.37 -9.98 1.31
CA HIS A 115 4.77 -9.89 1.75
C HIS A 115 5.11 -8.57 2.47
N SER A 116 4.09 -7.76 2.80
CA SER A 116 4.29 -6.38 3.28
C SER A 116 3.98 -6.16 4.76
N GLY A 117 3.42 -7.14 5.48
CA GLY A 117 3.00 -6.99 6.88
C GLY A 117 1.91 -5.92 7.12
N VAL A 118 1.23 -5.48 6.05
CA VAL A 118 0.16 -4.50 6.08
C VAL A 118 -1.12 -5.08 6.71
N GLN A 119 -1.94 -4.23 7.32
CA GLN A 119 -3.25 -4.64 7.80
C GLN A 119 -4.22 -4.84 6.62
N LEU A 120 -5.08 -5.86 6.70
CA LEU A 120 -6.11 -6.11 5.69
C LEU A 120 -7.05 -4.90 5.51
N SER A 121 -7.41 -4.22 6.59
CA SER A 121 -8.25 -3.02 6.58
C SER A 121 -7.64 -1.89 5.73
N THR A 122 -6.32 -1.72 5.74
CA THR A 122 -5.62 -0.75 4.91
C THR A 122 -5.75 -1.08 3.42
N VAL A 123 -5.58 -2.36 3.05
CA VAL A 123 -5.73 -2.79 1.65
C VAL A 123 -7.18 -2.67 1.21
N GLN A 124 -8.13 -3.01 2.07
CA GLN A 124 -9.55 -2.84 1.81
C GLN A 124 -9.91 -1.36 1.61
N ARG A 125 -9.34 -0.45 2.40
CA ARG A 125 -9.53 0.99 2.21
C ARG A 125 -9.06 1.45 0.83
N LEU A 126 -7.92 0.95 0.34
CA LEU A 126 -7.45 1.26 -1.02
C LEU A 126 -8.42 0.73 -2.09
N VAL A 127 -8.98 -0.47 -1.88
CA VAL A 127 -10.03 -1.03 -2.77
C VAL A 127 -11.27 -0.13 -2.77
N ASP A 128 -11.68 0.38 -1.61
CA ASP A 128 -12.81 1.30 -1.50
C ASP A 128 -12.52 2.61 -2.25
N LEU A 129 -11.33 3.20 -2.08
CA LEU A 129 -10.92 4.40 -2.82
C LEU A 129 -10.98 4.18 -4.35
N PHE A 130 -10.49 3.03 -4.83
CA PHE A 130 -10.51 2.69 -6.25
C PHE A 130 -11.95 2.52 -6.79
N ASN A 131 -12.80 1.84 -6.04
CA ASN A 131 -14.17 1.51 -6.44
C ASN A 131 -15.10 2.71 -6.40
N GLU A 132 -14.89 3.64 -5.47
CA GLU A 132 -15.72 4.82 -5.26
C GLU A 132 -15.14 6.07 -5.96
N ASP A 133 -14.14 5.90 -6.82
CA ASP A 133 -13.48 6.99 -7.57
C ASP A 133 -12.94 8.13 -6.66
N ILE A 134 -12.49 7.78 -5.45
CA ILE A 134 -11.87 8.70 -4.50
C ILE A 134 -10.37 8.77 -4.83
N ILE A 135 -9.99 9.75 -5.66
CA ILE A 135 -8.63 9.89 -6.18
C ILE A 135 -7.82 10.88 -5.34
N PRO A 136 -6.74 10.44 -4.65
CA PRO A 136 -5.85 11.35 -3.94
C PRO A 136 -5.16 12.35 -4.87
N VAL A 137 -4.84 13.53 -4.37
CA VAL A 137 -3.99 14.48 -5.10
C VAL A 137 -2.53 14.03 -4.95
N VAL A 138 -1.90 13.73 -6.08
CA VAL A 138 -0.47 13.40 -6.18
C VAL A 138 0.19 14.40 -7.11
N TYR A 139 1.42 14.79 -6.80
CA TYR A 139 2.18 15.75 -7.60
C TYR A 139 3.28 15.05 -8.41
N GLU A 140 3.66 15.62 -9.55
CA GLU A 140 4.60 14.98 -10.49
C GLU A 140 6.06 14.96 -10.01
N GLN A 141 6.45 15.84 -9.08
CA GLN A 141 7.83 15.98 -8.60
C GLN A 141 7.94 15.73 -7.10
N GLY A 142 9.08 15.21 -6.65
CA GLY A 142 9.40 14.98 -5.24
C GLY A 142 10.09 13.64 -4.99
N SER A 143 9.72 12.60 -5.74
CA SER A 143 10.30 11.27 -5.63
C SER A 143 11.66 11.21 -6.32
N LEU A 144 12.61 10.52 -5.70
CA LEU A 144 13.91 10.20 -6.31
C LEU A 144 13.89 8.84 -7.04
N GLY A 145 12.83 8.04 -6.88
CA GLY A 145 12.73 6.69 -7.42
C GLY A 145 13.74 5.67 -6.88
N ALA A 146 14.64 6.06 -5.96
CA ALA A 146 15.76 5.24 -5.49
C ALA A 146 15.35 4.19 -4.43
N SER A 147 14.36 4.50 -3.59
CA SER A 147 13.87 3.63 -2.50
C SER A 147 12.35 3.40 -2.57
N GLY A 148 11.78 3.65 -3.75
CA GLY A 148 10.34 3.70 -4.00
C GLY A 148 9.82 5.13 -4.16
N ASP A 149 8.56 5.25 -4.54
CA ASP A 149 7.84 6.52 -4.66
C ASP A 149 7.27 6.92 -3.31
N LEU A 150 8.08 7.62 -2.52
CA LEU A 150 7.77 7.98 -1.13
C LEU A 150 7.11 9.36 -0.99
N SER A 151 7.32 10.26 -1.94
CA SER A 151 6.93 11.68 -1.91
C SER A 151 5.46 11.98 -2.18
#